data_AF-A0A2A5SZS6-F1
#
_entry.id   AF-A0A2A5SZS6-F1
#
_cell.length_a   1.000
_cell.length_b   1.000
_cell.length_c   1.000
_cell.angle_alpha   90.00
_cell.angle_beta   90.00
_cell.angle_gamma   90.00
#
_symmetry.space_group_name_H-M   'P 1'
#
loop_
_entity.id
_entity.type
_entity.pdbx_description
1 polymer ?
#
loop_
_entity_poly.entity_id
_entity_poly.type
_entity_poly.pdbx_seq_one_letter_code
_entity_poly.pdbx_strand_id
1 'polypeptide(L)'
;MDMWRPYKDTVETMIPNATIVIDKFHVVKMANKSLERARKAIRSQLTPQQRRGLLKDRFVLLKRKHELSDAEYLRYSGWILNYPEMGKAYEFKESFFVIWNSQTRDEA
;
A
#
# COMPACT_ATOMS: atom_id res chain seq x y z
N MET A 1 3.03 18.01 -4.56
CA MET A 1 4.12 17.64 -5.49
C MET A 1 4.53 16.18 -5.30
N ASP A 2 5.21 15.58 -6.28
CA ASP A 2 5.80 14.24 -6.16
C ASP A 2 6.93 14.23 -5.11
N MET A 3 7.25 13.06 -4.58
CA MET A 3 8.27 12.86 -3.55
C MET A 3 9.70 12.79 -4.11
N TRP A 4 9.93 13.29 -5.34
CA TRP A 4 11.25 13.23 -5.97
C TRP A 4 12.14 14.36 -5.43
N ARG A 5 13.26 13.97 -4.83
CA ARG A 5 14.17 14.88 -4.10
C ARG A 5 14.66 16.08 -4.93
N PRO A 6 15.06 15.93 -6.21
CA PRO A 6 15.45 17.07 -7.04
C PRO A 6 14.37 18.14 -7.23
N TYR A 7 13.08 17.78 -7.24
CA TYR A 7 12.03 18.81 -7.26
C TYR A 7 12.01 19.60 -5.96
N LYS A 8 12.16 18.93 -4.80
CA LYS A 8 12.22 19.60 -3.50
C LYS A 8 13.41 20.57 -3.46
N ASP A 9 14.59 20.09 -3.83
CA ASP A 9 15.83 20.89 -3.79
C ASP A 9 15.72 22.12 -4.72
N THR A 10 15.09 21.96 -5.88
CA THR A 10 14.83 23.07 -6.83
C THR A 10 13.87 24.11 -6.24
N VAL A 11 12.77 23.68 -5.62
CA VAL A 11 11.78 24.58 -5.02
C VAL A 11 12.39 25.33 -3.85
N GLU A 12 13.16 24.66 -2.99
CA GLU A 12 13.85 25.32 -1.86
C GLU A 12 14.86 26.36 -2.33
N THR A 13 15.51 26.13 -3.48
CA THR A 13 16.49 27.08 -4.04
C THR A 13 15.81 28.27 -4.72
N MET A 14 14.80 28.01 -5.55
CA MET A 14 14.20 29.04 -6.41
C MET A 14 13.09 29.82 -5.71
N ILE A 15 12.39 29.20 -4.74
CA ILE A 15 11.24 29.78 -4.05
C ILE A 15 11.34 29.41 -2.55
N PRO A 16 12.32 29.95 -1.81
CA PRO A 16 12.66 29.51 -0.45
C PRO A 16 11.53 29.68 0.57
N ASN A 17 10.57 30.57 0.30
CA ASN A 17 9.42 30.84 1.17
C ASN A 17 8.19 29.97 0.84
N ALA A 18 8.28 29.07 -0.15
CA ALA A 18 7.17 28.20 -0.51
C ALA A 18 6.98 27.08 0.52
N THR A 19 5.72 26.81 0.88
CA THR A 19 5.38 25.61 1.64
C THR A 19 5.34 24.40 0.71
N ILE A 20 6.17 23.40 0.98
CA ILE A 20 6.22 22.17 0.20
C ILE A 20 5.18 21.18 0.73
N VAL A 21 4.19 20.86 -0.10
CA VAL A 21 3.15 19.87 0.21
C VAL A 21 3.29 18.66 -0.70
N ILE A 22 3.48 17.48 -0.10
CA ILE A 22 3.48 16.20 -0.81
C ILE A 22 2.03 15.76 -1.03
N ASP A 23 1.71 15.35 -2.26
CA ASP A 23 0.37 14.84 -2.55
C ASP A 23 0.20 13.43 -1.97
N LYS A 24 -0.92 13.21 -1.27
CA LYS A 24 -1.34 11.92 -0.66
C LYS A 24 -1.19 10.75 -1.62
N PHE A 25 -1.51 10.93 -2.90
CA PHE A 25 -1.46 9.88 -3.91
C PHE A 25 -0.07 9.25 -4.00
N HIS A 26 1.01 10.05 -3.96
CA HIS A 26 2.37 9.51 -4.08
C HIS A 26 2.73 8.62 -2.87
N VAL A 27 2.28 9.02 -1.69
CA VAL A 27 2.51 8.29 -0.44
C VAL A 27 1.73 6.97 -0.44
N VAL A 28 0.44 7.01 -0.82
CA VAL A 28 -0.41 5.81 -0.97
C VAL A 28 0.14 4.86 -2.04
N LYS A 29 0.57 5.40 -3.17
CA LYS A 29 1.18 4.64 -4.27
C LYS A 29 2.46 3.92 -3.82
N MET A 30 3.25 4.53 -2.94
CA MET A 30 4.45 3.90 -2.39
C MET A 30 4.12 2.66 -1.56
N ALA A 31 3.15 2.75 -0.64
CA ALA A 31 2.73 1.60 0.16
C ALA A 31 2.18 0.46 -0.70
N ASN A 32 1.34 0.79 -1.69
CA ASN A 32 0.81 -0.20 -2.64
C ASN A 32 1.92 -0.88 -3.46
N LYS A 33 2.96 -0.12 -3.87
CA LYS A 33 4.14 -0.69 -4.55
C LYS A 33 4.91 -1.65 -3.64
N SER A 34 5.08 -1.31 -2.37
CA SER A 34 5.75 -2.18 -1.39
C SER A 34 4.98 -3.48 -1.16
N LEU A 35 3.65 -3.39 -1.03
CA LEU A 35 2.78 -4.56 -0.93
C LEU A 35 2.89 -5.47 -2.17
N GLU A 36 2.90 -4.89 -3.37
CA GLU A 36 3.06 -5.63 -4.61
C GLU A 36 4.44 -6.32 -4.71
N ARG A 37 5.51 -5.72 -4.16
CA ARG A 37 6.83 -6.36 -4.07
C ARG A 37 6.78 -7.58 -3.15
N ALA A 38 6.19 -7.46 -1.96
CA ALA A 38 6.01 -8.58 -1.04
C ALA A 38 5.19 -9.70 -1.69
N ARG A 39 4.08 -9.37 -2.35
CA ARG A 39 3.25 -10.33 -3.08
C ARG A 39 4.02 -11.06 -4.17
N LYS A 40 4.87 -10.37 -4.93
CA LYS A 40 5.72 -10.98 -5.97
C LYS A 40 6.74 -11.94 -5.37
N ALA A 41 7.38 -11.56 -4.27
CA ALA A 41 8.35 -12.40 -3.56
C ALA A 41 7.70 -13.70 -3.03
N ILE A 42 6.53 -13.59 -2.40
CA ILE A 42 5.76 -14.76 -1.95
C ILE A 42 5.39 -15.64 -3.15
N ARG A 43 4.82 -15.02 -4.20
CA ARG A 43 4.40 -15.75 -5.42
C ARG A 43 5.54 -16.49 -6.10
N SER A 44 6.77 -15.96 -6.09
CA SER A 44 7.92 -16.64 -6.68
C SER A 44 8.26 -17.96 -5.99
N GLN A 45 7.92 -18.12 -4.71
CA GLN A 45 8.17 -19.34 -3.93
C GLN A 45 7.08 -20.41 -4.13
N LEU A 46 5.93 -20.06 -4.72
CA LEU A 46 4.79 -20.95 -4.87
C LEU A 46 4.89 -21.89 -6.08
N THR A 47 4.31 -23.08 -5.96
CA THR A 47 4.15 -24.03 -7.08
C THR A 47 3.16 -23.51 -8.13
N PRO A 48 3.20 -24.00 -9.38
CA PRO A 48 2.22 -23.64 -10.42
C PRO A 48 0.76 -23.87 -10.00
N GLN A 49 0.47 -24.94 -9.24
CA GLN A 49 -0.87 -25.22 -8.72
C GLN A 49 -1.31 -24.16 -7.71
N GLN A 50 -0.46 -23.81 -6.74
CA GLN A 50 -0.74 -22.76 -5.75
C GLN A 50 -0.94 -21.39 -6.40
N ARG A 51 -0.12 -21.05 -7.41
CA ARG A 51 -0.25 -19.77 -8.15
C ARG A 51 -1.59 -19.61 -8.87
N ARG A 52 -2.20 -20.71 -9.33
CA ARG A 52 -3.50 -20.68 -10.05
C ARG A 52 -4.66 -20.29 -9.14
N GLY A 53 -4.65 -20.74 -7.88
CA GLY A 53 -5.67 -20.35 -6.89
C GLY A 53 -5.66 -18.86 -6.54
N LEU A 54 -4.65 -18.12 -6.99
CA LEU A 54 -4.36 -16.74 -6.57
C LEU A 54 -4.32 -15.75 -7.73
N LEU A 55 -4.77 -16.16 -8.92
CA LEU A 55 -4.40 -15.47 -10.16
C LEU A 55 -5.13 -14.14 -10.38
N LYS A 56 -6.30 -13.93 -9.79
CA LYS A 56 -7.18 -12.78 -10.10
C LYS A 56 -7.45 -11.82 -8.94
N ASP A 57 -6.87 -12.08 -7.78
CA ASP A 57 -7.34 -11.45 -6.54
C ASP A 57 -6.41 -10.36 -6.02
N ARG A 58 -5.35 -10.00 -6.75
CA ARG A 58 -4.38 -8.98 -6.28
C ARG A 58 -5.03 -7.65 -5.92
N PHE A 59 -6.14 -7.28 -6.57
CA PHE A 59 -6.81 -6.01 -6.35
C PHE A 59 -7.52 -5.94 -5.01
N VAL A 60 -7.92 -7.07 -4.42
CA VAL A 60 -8.53 -7.08 -3.08
C VAL A 60 -7.53 -6.65 -2.00
N LEU A 61 -6.24 -6.91 -2.22
CA LEU A 61 -5.16 -6.51 -1.32
C LEU A 61 -4.84 -5.00 -1.42
N LEU A 62 -5.26 -4.33 -2.50
CA LEU A 62 -5.04 -2.89 -2.67
C LEU A 62 -6.13 -2.05 -1.98
N LYS A 63 -7.36 -2.58 -1.86
CA LYS A 63 -8.49 -1.93 -1.17
C LYS A 63 -8.29 -1.83 0.34
N ARG A 64 -8.97 -0.85 0.97
CA ARG A 64 -9.07 -0.78 2.44
C ARG A 64 -9.98 -1.88 2.94
N LYS A 65 -9.73 -2.38 4.16
CA LYS A 65 -10.50 -3.51 4.71
C LYS A 65 -12.01 -3.23 4.78
N HIS A 66 -12.39 -2.00 5.11
CA HIS A 66 -13.79 -1.57 5.22
C HIS A 66 -14.48 -1.31 3.86
N GLU A 67 -13.73 -1.33 2.76
CA GLU A 67 -14.25 -1.14 1.39
C GLU A 67 -14.45 -2.48 0.65
N LEU A 68 -14.10 -3.60 1.30
CA LEU A 68 -14.28 -4.93 0.73
C LEU A 68 -15.75 -5.34 0.83
N SER A 69 -16.33 -5.78 -0.27
CA SER A 69 -17.58 -6.55 -0.24
C SER A 69 -17.35 -7.94 0.37
N ASP A 70 -18.41 -8.64 0.78
CA ASP A 70 -18.30 -10.00 1.36
C ASP A 70 -17.54 -10.98 0.45
N ALA A 71 -17.81 -10.92 -0.86
CA ALA A 71 -17.12 -11.74 -1.86
C ALA A 71 -15.63 -11.38 -1.97
N GLU A 72 -15.28 -10.11 -1.80
CA GLU A 72 -13.88 -9.66 -1.78
C GLU A 72 -13.19 -10.01 -0.47
N TYR A 73 -13.91 -9.95 0.65
CA TYR A 73 -13.42 -10.36 1.95
C TYR A 73 -13.10 -11.85 1.96
N LEU A 74 -13.94 -12.70 1.34
CA LEU A 74 -13.64 -14.13 1.21
C LEU A 74 -12.31 -14.35 0.48
N ARG A 75 -12.11 -13.68 -0.67
CA ARG A 75 -10.82 -13.74 -1.40
C ARG A 75 -9.66 -13.23 -0.57
N TYR A 76 -9.82 -12.07 0.07
CA TYR A 76 -8.83 -11.48 0.97
C TYR A 76 -8.45 -12.45 2.09
N SER A 77 -9.43 -13.07 2.76
CA SER A 77 -9.21 -14.03 3.84
C SER A 77 -8.40 -15.24 3.36
N GLY A 78 -8.69 -15.73 2.15
CA GLY A 78 -7.91 -16.78 1.51
C GLY A 78 -6.43 -16.41 1.34
N TRP A 79 -6.11 -15.16 1.02
CA TRP A 79 -4.71 -14.72 0.95
C TRP A 79 -4.03 -14.69 2.30
N ILE A 80 -4.64 -14.02 3.27
CA ILE A 80 -3.98 -13.76 4.56
C ILE A 80 -3.85 -15.03 5.42
N LEU A 81 -4.81 -15.96 5.32
CA LEU A 81 -4.78 -17.22 6.06
C LEU A 81 -3.77 -18.20 5.49
N ASN A 82 -3.67 -18.30 4.15
CA ASN A 82 -2.73 -19.19 3.50
C ASN A 82 -1.29 -18.63 3.47
N TYR A 83 -1.14 -17.31 3.52
CA TYR A 83 0.14 -16.62 3.45
C TYR A 83 0.25 -15.55 4.55
N PRO A 84 0.66 -15.93 5.78
CA PRO A 84 0.73 -15.00 6.90
C PRO A 84 1.61 -13.77 6.64
N GLU A 85 2.68 -13.92 5.86
CA GLU A 85 3.54 -12.80 5.44
C GLU A 85 2.80 -11.80 4.54
N MET A 86 1.85 -12.27 3.72
CA MET A 86 0.98 -11.41 2.92
C MET A 86 0.02 -10.62 3.83
N GLY A 87 -0.49 -11.26 4.89
CA GLY A 87 -1.29 -10.62 5.92
C GLY A 87 -0.54 -9.49 6.61
N LYS A 88 0.67 -9.75 7.10
CA LYS A 88 1.54 -8.73 7.71
C LYS A 88 1.83 -7.57 6.75
N ALA A 89 2.17 -7.86 5.51
CA ALA A 89 2.42 -6.82 4.51
C ALA A 89 1.17 -5.95 4.25
N TYR A 90 -0.02 -6.57 4.22
CA TYR A 90 -1.28 -5.84 4.09
C TYR A 90 -1.56 -4.97 5.33
N GLU A 91 -1.34 -5.49 6.54
CA GLU A 91 -1.48 -4.72 7.77
C GLU A 91 -0.54 -3.51 7.81
N PHE A 92 0.72 -3.68 7.42
CA PHE A 92 1.65 -2.54 7.30
C PHE A 92 1.15 -1.48 6.32
N LYS A 93 0.59 -1.89 5.18
CA LYS A 93 -0.07 -0.95 4.25
C LYS A 93 -1.25 -0.24 4.95
N GLU A 94 -2.11 -0.99 5.64
CA GLU A 94 -3.29 -0.41 6.28
C GLU A 94 -2.95 0.55 7.41
N SER A 95 -1.96 0.22 8.25
CA SER A 95 -1.45 1.08 9.33
C SER A 95 -0.84 2.35 8.77
N PHE A 96 -0.10 2.26 7.67
CA PHE A 96 0.44 3.45 7.02
C PHE A 96 -0.64 4.39 6.50
N PHE A 97 -1.83 3.86 6.14
CA PHE A 97 -2.96 4.66 5.71
C PHE A 97 -3.78 5.26 6.86
N VAL A 98 -3.55 4.83 8.11
CA VAL A 98 -4.26 5.37 9.29
C VAL A 98 -3.95 6.85 9.49
N ILE A 99 -2.78 7.34 9.07
CA ILE A 99 -2.40 8.76 9.22
C ILE A 99 -3.39 9.73 8.56
N TRP A 100 -4.16 9.28 7.56
CA TRP A 100 -5.21 10.09 6.92
C TRP A 100 -6.57 10.02 7.63
N ASN A 101 -6.70 9.18 8.65
CA ASN A 101 -7.86 9.10 9.52
C ASN A 101 -7.64 9.91 10.82
N SER A 102 -6.40 10.32 11.11
CA SER A 102 -6.04 11.14 12.26
C SER A 102 -6.60 12.55 12.13
N GLN A 103 -7.12 13.10 13.23
CA GLN A 103 -7.70 14.46 13.25
C GLN A 103 -6.65 15.51 13.58
N THR A 104 -5.58 15.10 14.27
CA THR A 104 -4.48 15.98 14.64
C THR A 104 -3.14 15.45 14.13
N ARG A 105 -2.13 16.33 14.13
CA ARG A 105 -0.76 15.96 13.74
C ARG A 105 -0.11 15.00 14.74
N ASP A 106 -0.46 15.11 16.03
CA ASP A 106 0.11 14.26 17.08
C ASP A 106 -0.47 12.84 17.07
N GLU A 107 -1.67 12.67 16.50
CA GLU A 107 -2.33 11.39 16.25
C GLU A 107 -1.85 10.67 14.97
N ALA A 108 -1.10 11.35 14.10
CA ALA A 108 -0.67 10.86 12.78
C ALA A 108 0.76 10.31 12.81
#